data_AF-A0A4R9JXC8-F1
#
_entry.id   AF-A0A4R9JXC8-F1
#
_cell.length_a   1.000
_cell.length_b   1.000
_cell.length_c   1.000
_cell.angle_alpha   90.00
_cell.angle_beta   90.00
_cell.angle_gamma   90.00
#
_symmetry.space_group_name_H-M   'P 1'
#
loop_
_entity.id
_entity.type
_entity.pdbx_description
1 polymer ?
#
loop_
_entity_poly.entity_id
_entity_poly.type
_entity_poly.pdbx_seq_one_letter_code
_entity_poly.pdbx_strand_id
1 'polypeptide(L)'
;MLMNPAIASARLLGFATRRGLALPLSLFLVYSCAPLNLENSNDPGSRTNLYLQAINCILKNPYCSAGRAGGSGTNAEIAPTFRYAGSPYTFTLNLPISTITPDVTGTITTCSSNPSLPSGLVLGNENCVISGTPTVNQSPTSYEIKASNAIGNSKETINITVSQTTYTIGGTLTGLTAPGLVLQNNSGDDLAVSSGASTFTFSSSIASGANYSVTVQTQPPGLYCSITNGNGTANANITSIALACVFAITRNWGTFVDNNDGTVKLMGNAGTFGGQVYTAETLTWMKCIHGQVWNSGTNDCTGTGSGPTYGAITTPYCSIADESCNDVGTKLLNGTGTSGAWSACESLNTANAGAGTNGKTNWRVPTKNEFKLLIACTNTTVISNDLGTCPGGSPNPAINSFFPNTISSTYWSALTYVGNTNLAWYVQFTTGAQVSYNTKSNGLYVRCVSGQ
;
A
#
# COMPACT_ATOMS: atom_id res chain seq x y z
N MET A 1 -53.86 -6.76 -37.33
CA MET A 1 -55.03 -5.87 -37.45
C MET A 1 -54.55 -4.50 -37.00
N LEU A 2 -54.07 -3.67 -37.93
CA LEU A 2 -54.86 -2.65 -38.66
C LEU A 2 -55.30 -1.54 -37.67
N MET A 3 -55.10 -0.24 -37.87
CA MET A 3 -54.56 0.56 -38.97
C MET A 3 -54.59 2.01 -38.45
N ASN A 4 -53.62 2.84 -38.83
CA ASN A 4 -53.82 4.29 -38.98
C ASN A 4 -54.76 4.52 -40.19
N PRO A 5 -55.50 5.63 -40.33
CA PRO A 5 -54.88 6.84 -40.89
C PRO A 5 -55.43 8.21 -40.42
N ALA A 6 -54.50 9.16 -40.37
CA ALA A 6 -54.51 10.56 -40.83
C ALA A 6 -55.80 11.19 -41.42
N ILE A 7 -56.01 12.50 -41.16
CA ILE A 7 -55.81 13.61 -42.13
C ILE A 7 -56.15 14.97 -41.51
N ALA A 8 -55.35 15.96 -41.93
CA ALA A 8 -55.34 17.39 -41.63
C ALA A 8 -56.61 18.17 -42.06
N SER A 9 -56.85 19.34 -41.46
CA SER A 9 -56.43 20.64 -42.03
C SER A 9 -57.30 21.80 -41.52
N ALA A 10 -56.64 22.87 -41.10
CA ALA A 10 -57.22 24.11 -40.62
C ALA A 10 -57.61 25.06 -41.78
N ARG A 11 -58.73 25.78 -41.65
CA ARG A 11 -59.00 26.99 -42.44
C ARG A 11 -59.86 28.04 -41.68
N LEU A 12 -59.31 29.25 -41.72
CA LEU A 12 -59.91 30.59 -41.73
C LEU A 12 -60.76 31.07 -40.53
N LEU A 13 -60.12 31.94 -39.73
CA LEU A 13 -60.79 33.00 -38.98
C LEU A 13 -61.24 34.12 -39.92
N GLY A 14 -62.50 34.51 -39.77
CA GLY A 14 -63.15 35.62 -40.47
C GLY A 14 -62.97 36.98 -39.80
N PHE A 15 -63.04 38.00 -40.66
CA PHE A 15 -63.14 39.43 -40.42
C PHE A 15 -64.13 39.86 -39.32
N ALA A 16 -63.83 40.96 -38.61
CA ALA A 16 -64.47 42.28 -38.84
C ALA A 16 -64.48 43.20 -37.60
N THR A 17 -63.75 44.32 -37.72
CA THR A 17 -64.13 45.71 -37.43
C THR A 17 -64.75 46.14 -36.08
N ARG A 18 -64.11 47.14 -35.44
CA ARG A 18 -64.80 48.23 -34.72
C ARG A 18 -64.25 49.60 -35.13
N ARG A 19 -65.18 50.56 -35.19
CA ARG A 19 -65.15 51.91 -35.80
C ARG A 19 -64.62 53.01 -34.86
N GLY A 20 -64.18 54.12 -35.48
CA GLY A 20 -64.24 55.50 -34.98
C GLY A 20 -62.94 56.01 -34.35
N LEU A 21 -62.43 57.22 -34.58
CA LEU A 21 -63.06 58.49 -34.96
C LEU A 21 -62.00 59.53 -35.44
N ALA A 22 -62.41 60.40 -36.38
CA ALA A 22 -62.05 61.81 -36.61
C ALA A 22 -60.60 62.29 -36.93
N LEU A 23 -60.45 62.78 -38.17
CA LEU A 23 -59.50 63.84 -38.61
C LEU A 23 -60.05 65.26 -38.26
N PRO A 24 -59.18 66.28 -38.30
CA PRO A 24 -59.33 67.37 -39.30
C PRO A 24 -57.98 67.62 -40.02
N LEU A 25 -57.86 67.55 -41.34
CA LEU A 25 -58.26 68.50 -42.39
C LEU A 25 -57.72 69.93 -42.21
N SER A 26 -56.57 70.24 -42.83
CA SER A 26 -56.33 71.48 -43.60
C SER A 26 -54.85 71.65 -43.98
N LEU A 27 -54.48 71.43 -45.25
CA LEU A 27 -53.92 72.46 -46.15
C LEU A 27 -53.57 71.82 -47.51
N PHE A 28 -54.40 72.10 -48.50
CA PHE A 28 -54.08 71.89 -49.91
C PHE A 28 -53.08 72.98 -50.34
N LEU A 29 -51.91 72.59 -50.84
CA LEU A 29 -51.05 73.47 -51.63
C LEU A 29 -51.00 72.94 -53.08
N VAL A 30 -51.80 73.64 -53.87
CA VAL A 30 -51.88 73.81 -55.33
C VAL A 30 -50.68 73.25 -56.11
N TYR A 31 -51.00 72.28 -56.99
CA TYR A 31 -50.21 71.92 -58.17
C TYR A 31 -50.16 73.11 -59.14
N SER A 32 -48.96 73.47 -59.61
CA SER A 32 -48.75 74.25 -60.83
C SER A 32 -47.70 73.53 -61.68
N CYS A 33 -48.13 72.92 -62.79
CA CYS A 33 -47.26 72.30 -63.79
C CYS A 33 -47.32 73.12 -65.08
N ALA A 34 -46.15 73.47 -65.62
CA ALA A 34 -45.75 73.47 -67.04
C ALA A 34 -44.57 74.46 -67.24
N PRO A 35 -43.59 74.21 -68.16
CA PRO A 35 -43.83 73.50 -69.41
C PRO A 35 -42.80 72.43 -69.87
N LEU A 36 -43.31 71.62 -70.80
CA LEU A 36 -42.68 71.07 -72.02
C LEU A 36 -41.66 69.92 -71.91
N ASN A 37 -42.20 68.72 -72.16
CA ASN A 37 -41.66 67.61 -72.96
C ASN A 37 -40.27 67.05 -72.61
N LEU A 38 -40.24 65.83 -72.05
CA LEU A 38 -39.60 64.62 -72.61
C LEU A 38 -39.70 63.47 -71.56
N GLU A 39 -40.73 62.63 -71.66
CA GLU A 39 -40.77 61.32 -70.98
C GLU A 39 -40.27 60.23 -71.94
N ASN A 40 -39.17 59.57 -71.61
CA ASN A 40 -38.82 58.25 -72.15
C ASN A 40 -38.42 57.31 -71.00
N SER A 41 -38.52 56.00 -71.23
CA SER A 41 -38.42 54.96 -70.20
C SER A 41 -37.00 54.68 -69.66
N ASN A 42 -36.01 55.53 -69.98
CA ASN A 42 -34.59 55.29 -69.65
C ASN A 42 -33.94 56.39 -68.77
N ASP A 43 -34.72 57.27 -68.14
CA ASP A 43 -34.20 58.29 -67.21
C ASP A 43 -34.18 57.78 -65.73
N PRO A 44 -33.06 57.86 -64.99
CA PRO A 44 -32.96 57.42 -63.58
C PRO A 44 -33.87 58.15 -62.58
N GLY A 45 -34.60 59.19 -62.99
CA GLY A 45 -35.50 59.98 -62.12
C GLY A 45 -37.00 59.71 -62.26
N SER A 46 -37.47 58.80 -63.13
CA SER A 46 -38.90 58.62 -63.41
C SER A 46 -39.67 57.85 -62.30
N ARG A 47 -40.87 58.33 -61.94
CA ARG A 47 -41.73 57.81 -60.86
C ARG A 47 -42.14 56.34 -61.04
N THR A 48 -42.05 55.80 -62.25
CA THR A 48 -42.46 54.43 -62.58
C THR A 48 -41.37 53.39 -62.24
N ASN A 49 -40.12 53.80 -62.01
CA ASN A 49 -39.03 52.89 -61.61
C ASN A 49 -38.94 52.67 -60.08
N LEU A 50 -39.60 53.51 -59.28
CA LEU A 50 -39.65 53.36 -57.82
C LEU A 50 -40.58 52.22 -57.35
N TYR A 51 -41.59 51.85 -58.15
CA TYR A 51 -42.60 50.86 -57.74
C TYR A 51 -42.11 49.40 -57.90
N LEU A 52 -41.25 49.13 -58.88
CA LEU A 52 -40.71 47.78 -59.14
C LEU A 52 -39.55 47.40 -58.19
N GLN A 53 -38.81 48.37 -57.66
CA GLN A 53 -37.77 48.11 -56.65
C GLN A 53 -38.37 47.86 -55.24
N ALA A 54 -39.50 48.49 -54.91
CA ALA A 54 -40.16 48.33 -53.60
C ALA A 54 -40.77 46.93 -53.40
N ILE A 55 -41.37 46.34 -54.45
CA ILE A 55 -42.01 45.02 -54.38
C ILE A 55 -40.97 43.89 -54.23
N ASN A 56 -39.77 44.05 -54.78
CA ASN A 56 -38.68 43.08 -54.63
C ASN A 56 -37.99 43.11 -53.24
N CYS A 57 -38.03 44.22 -52.46
CA CYS A 57 -37.58 44.19 -51.05
C CYS A 57 -38.56 43.41 -50.17
N ILE A 58 -39.87 43.59 -50.38
CA ILE A 58 -40.93 43.07 -49.49
C ILE A 58 -41.06 41.54 -49.56
N LEU A 59 -40.83 40.93 -50.73
CA LEU A 59 -41.09 39.50 -50.94
C LEU A 59 -39.92 38.56 -50.58
N LYS A 60 -38.72 39.07 -50.23
CA LYS A 60 -37.54 38.21 -50.01
C LYS A 60 -36.77 38.38 -48.68
N ASN A 61 -37.13 39.28 -47.77
CA ASN A 61 -36.45 39.36 -46.46
C ASN A 61 -37.27 40.11 -45.38
N PRO A 62 -37.38 39.65 -44.11
CA PRO A 62 -38.18 40.31 -43.08
C PRO A 62 -37.52 41.52 -42.39
N TYR A 63 -36.48 42.12 -42.96
CA TYR A 63 -35.81 43.31 -42.39
C TYR A 63 -35.64 44.41 -43.44
N CYS A 64 -36.67 45.23 -43.65
CA CYS A 64 -36.59 46.44 -44.48
C CYS A 64 -37.09 47.61 -43.58
N SER A 65 -36.17 48.25 -42.84
CA SER A 65 -36.42 49.51 -42.10
C SER A 65 -35.77 50.69 -42.82
N ALA A 66 -36.45 51.84 -42.83
CA ALA A 66 -35.98 53.04 -43.51
C ALA A 66 -34.69 53.57 -42.87
N GLY A 67 -33.57 53.43 -43.58
CA GLY A 67 -32.28 53.98 -43.19
C GLY A 67 -31.57 54.62 -44.38
N ARG A 68 -31.07 55.84 -44.16
CA ARG A 68 -30.01 56.47 -44.97
C ARG A 68 -28.93 55.43 -45.31
N ALA A 69 -28.45 55.47 -46.54
CA ALA A 69 -27.46 54.54 -47.07
C ALA A 69 -26.16 54.52 -46.26
N GLY A 70 -25.65 53.31 -46.01
CA GLY A 70 -24.26 53.04 -45.64
C GLY A 70 -24.09 52.23 -44.36
N GLY A 71 -24.38 50.93 -44.38
CA GLY A 71 -24.04 50.03 -43.28
C GLY A 71 -24.48 48.60 -43.56
N SER A 72 -23.51 47.72 -43.76
CA SER A 72 -23.69 46.26 -43.77
C SER A 72 -24.57 45.84 -42.59
N GLY A 73 -25.59 45.03 -42.83
CA GLY A 73 -26.42 44.45 -41.77
C GLY A 73 -25.58 43.53 -40.91
N THR A 74 -24.91 44.09 -39.90
CA THR A 74 -24.31 43.34 -38.81
C THR A 74 -25.44 42.89 -37.90
N ASN A 75 -25.54 41.60 -37.62
CA ASN A 75 -26.28 41.14 -36.44
C ASN A 75 -25.82 42.02 -35.27
N ALA A 76 -26.73 42.69 -34.58
CA ALA A 76 -26.37 43.54 -33.45
C ALA A 76 -25.66 42.66 -32.41
N GLU A 77 -24.34 42.83 -32.29
CA GLU A 77 -23.53 42.10 -31.33
C GLU A 77 -23.96 42.52 -29.92
N ILE A 78 -24.23 41.55 -29.05
CA ILE A 78 -24.61 41.77 -27.66
C ILE A 78 -23.46 41.38 -26.73
N ALA A 79 -23.38 41.98 -25.54
CA ALA A 79 -22.44 41.54 -24.52
C ALA A 79 -22.67 40.05 -24.18
N PRO A 80 -21.61 39.25 -23.96
CA PRO A 80 -21.77 37.84 -23.66
C PRO A 80 -22.47 37.70 -22.31
N THR A 81 -23.40 36.77 -22.21
CA THR A 81 -23.83 36.20 -20.92
C THR A 81 -23.51 34.73 -20.93
N PHE A 82 -23.03 34.22 -19.80
CA PHE A 82 -22.70 32.81 -19.66
C PHE A 82 -23.12 32.28 -18.30
N ARG A 83 -23.38 30.98 -18.24
CA ARG A 83 -23.64 30.25 -17.00
C ARG A 83 -22.97 28.89 -16.97
N TYR A 84 -22.39 28.54 -15.84
CA TYR A 84 -21.80 27.24 -15.54
C TYR A 84 -22.78 26.40 -14.73
N ALA A 85 -23.32 25.36 -15.34
CA ALA A 85 -24.16 24.39 -14.63
C ALA A 85 -23.30 23.41 -13.80
N GLY A 86 -23.70 23.14 -12.54
CA GLY A 86 -23.09 22.08 -11.73
C GLY A 86 -21.96 22.51 -10.77
N SER A 87 -21.73 23.81 -10.58
CA SER A 87 -20.89 24.31 -9.47
C SER A 87 -21.57 24.04 -8.11
N PRO A 88 -20.87 23.58 -7.06
CA PRO A 88 -19.41 23.38 -6.97
C PRO A 88 -18.90 22.12 -7.69
N TYR A 89 -17.72 22.22 -8.30
CA TYR A 89 -17.05 21.11 -8.99
C TYR A 89 -16.04 20.41 -8.08
N THR A 90 -16.06 19.08 -8.10
CA THR A 90 -15.05 18.24 -7.44
C THR A 90 -14.35 17.37 -8.47
N PHE A 91 -13.02 17.49 -8.55
CA PHE A 91 -12.19 16.71 -9.45
C PHE A 91 -11.23 15.82 -8.68
N THR A 92 -10.91 14.67 -9.27
CA THR A 92 -9.88 13.77 -8.75
C THR A 92 -8.54 14.12 -9.37
N LEU A 93 -7.50 14.24 -8.54
CA LEU A 93 -6.14 14.54 -9.01
C LEU A 93 -5.68 13.54 -10.07
N ASN A 94 -5.00 14.04 -11.12
CA ASN A 94 -4.42 13.27 -12.22
C ASN A 94 -5.43 12.50 -13.09
N LEU A 95 -6.73 12.73 -12.94
CA LEU A 95 -7.75 12.21 -13.85
C LEU A 95 -8.29 13.32 -14.76
N PRO A 96 -8.40 13.08 -16.09
CA PRO A 96 -8.94 14.08 -17.00
C PRO A 96 -10.40 14.39 -16.63
N ILE A 97 -10.73 15.69 -16.61
CA ILE A 97 -12.10 16.10 -16.29
C ILE A 97 -13.01 15.87 -17.49
N SER A 98 -14.30 15.65 -17.22
CA SER A 98 -15.32 15.90 -18.24
C SER A 98 -15.36 17.40 -18.52
N THR A 99 -15.23 17.77 -19.79
CA THR A 99 -15.16 19.18 -20.20
C THR A 99 -16.40 19.94 -19.75
N ILE A 100 -16.19 21.05 -19.05
CA ILE A 100 -17.28 21.90 -18.59
C ILE A 100 -17.52 22.96 -19.65
N THR A 101 -18.70 22.89 -20.26
CA THR A 101 -19.14 23.84 -21.27
C THR A 101 -20.17 24.78 -20.65
N PRO A 102 -19.95 26.11 -20.66
CA PRO A 102 -20.94 27.05 -20.17
C PRO A 102 -22.10 27.20 -21.19
N ASP A 103 -23.28 27.52 -20.69
CA ASP A 103 -24.40 27.99 -21.53
C ASP A 103 -24.14 29.45 -21.89
N VAL A 104 -23.94 29.76 -23.17
CA VAL A 104 -23.52 31.09 -23.64
C VAL A 104 -24.57 31.72 -24.56
N THR A 105 -24.82 33.02 -24.36
CA THR A 105 -25.49 33.88 -25.33
C THR A 105 -24.55 35.01 -25.76
N GLY A 106 -24.60 35.40 -27.03
CA GLY A 106 -23.66 36.38 -27.58
C GLY A 106 -22.31 35.75 -27.95
N THR A 107 -21.41 36.55 -28.51
CA THR A 107 -20.06 36.14 -28.91
C THR A 107 -19.08 36.37 -27.76
N ILE A 108 -18.17 35.43 -27.53
CA ILE A 108 -17.06 35.56 -26.59
C ILE A 108 -15.78 35.75 -27.40
N THR A 109 -14.98 36.76 -27.06
CA THR A 109 -13.65 36.95 -27.66
C THR A 109 -12.53 36.71 -26.66
N THR A 110 -12.79 36.87 -25.37
CA THR A 110 -11.81 36.65 -24.30
C THR A 110 -12.47 36.10 -23.04
N CYS A 111 -11.78 35.16 -22.40
CA CYS A 111 -12.14 34.57 -21.12
C CYS A 111 -10.96 34.66 -20.17
N SER A 112 -11.22 35.01 -18.92
CA SER A 112 -10.21 35.00 -17.85
C SER A 112 -10.78 34.45 -16.55
N SER A 113 -9.90 33.92 -15.70
CA SER A 113 -10.24 33.49 -14.35
C SER A 113 -9.42 34.28 -13.32
N ASN A 114 -10.01 34.60 -12.17
CA ASN A 114 -9.29 35.12 -11.02
C ASN A 114 -9.70 34.35 -9.73
N PRO A 115 -8.77 33.66 -9.05
CA PRO A 115 -7.36 33.43 -9.43
C PRO A 115 -7.21 32.57 -10.71
N SER A 116 -5.97 32.33 -11.17
CA SER A 116 -5.72 31.38 -12.27
C SER A 116 -6.21 29.98 -11.89
N LEU A 117 -6.85 29.27 -12.81
CA LEU A 117 -7.32 27.90 -12.59
C LEU A 117 -6.20 26.98 -12.04
N PRO A 118 -6.55 25.93 -11.26
CA PRO A 118 -5.58 24.97 -10.74
C PRO A 118 -4.69 24.41 -11.85
N SER A 119 -3.42 24.16 -11.56
CA SER A 119 -2.46 23.62 -12.53
C SER A 119 -3.03 22.38 -13.25
N GLY A 120 -2.90 22.37 -14.57
CA GLY A 120 -3.41 21.29 -15.42
C GLY A 120 -4.84 21.47 -15.92
N LEU A 121 -5.61 22.41 -15.34
CA LEU A 121 -6.86 22.90 -15.93
C LEU A 121 -6.60 24.10 -16.85
N VAL A 122 -7.34 24.14 -17.96
CA VAL A 122 -7.24 25.17 -19.00
C VAL A 122 -8.61 25.78 -19.22
N LEU A 123 -8.66 27.11 -19.23
CA LEU A 123 -9.82 27.90 -19.65
C LEU A 123 -9.64 28.28 -21.13
N GLY A 124 -10.58 27.86 -21.97
CA GLY A 124 -10.59 28.26 -23.38
C GLY A 124 -10.84 29.76 -23.53
N ASN A 125 -9.95 30.47 -24.24
CA ASN A 125 -9.98 31.93 -24.34
C ASN A 125 -11.22 32.48 -25.05
N GLU A 126 -11.79 31.76 -26.02
CA GLU A 126 -12.88 32.26 -26.87
C GLU A 126 -14.23 31.56 -26.63
N ASN A 127 -14.27 30.56 -25.75
CA ASN A 127 -15.48 29.77 -25.49
C ASN A 127 -15.73 29.52 -23.99
N CYS A 128 -14.81 29.96 -23.12
CA CYS A 128 -14.85 29.72 -21.68
C CYS A 128 -15.04 28.23 -21.32
N VAL A 129 -14.63 27.29 -22.18
CA VAL A 129 -14.69 25.86 -21.84
C VAL A 129 -13.58 25.54 -20.86
N ILE A 130 -13.88 24.84 -19.77
CA ILE A 130 -12.89 24.35 -18.82
C ILE A 130 -12.58 22.90 -19.15
N SER A 131 -11.31 22.59 -19.36
CA SER A 131 -10.82 21.25 -19.73
C SER A 131 -9.47 20.97 -19.09
N GLY A 132 -8.97 19.74 -19.25
CA GLY A 132 -7.63 19.34 -18.81
C GLY A 132 -7.62 18.30 -17.70
N THR A 133 -6.48 18.15 -17.06
CA THR A 133 -6.22 17.16 -16.00
C THR A 133 -5.56 17.89 -14.83
N PRO A 134 -6.22 18.05 -13.69
CA PRO A 134 -5.65 18.78 -12.57
C PRO A 134 -4.46 18.01 -11.98
N THR A 135 -3.35 18.70 -11.74
CA THR A 135 -2.09 18.11 -11.26
C THR A 135 -1.71 18.53 -9.84
N VAL A 136 -2.48 19.43 -9.22
CA VAL A 136 -2.24 19.90 -7.85
C VAL A 136 -3.51 19.73 -7.00
N ASN A 137 -3.34 19.15 -5.80
CA ASN A 137 -4.40 19.00 -4.81
C ASN A 137 -4.82 20.37 -4.27
N GLN A 138 -6.12 20.60 -4.13
CA GLN A 138 -6.64 21.92 -3.81
C GLN A 138 -7.92 21.86 -2.98
N SER A 139 -7.89 22.55 -1.84
CA SER A 139 -9.08 22.82 -1.02
C SER A 139 -10.14 23.63 -1.81
N PRO A 140 -11.41 23.60 -1.40
CA PRO A 140 -12.48 24.33 -2.09
C PRO A 140 -12.11 25.81 -2.29
N THR A 141 -11.97 26.23 -3.55
CA THR A 141 -11.54 27.59 -3.91
C THR A 141 -12.51 28.20 -4.91
N SER A 142 -12.87 29.46 -4.70
CA SER A 142 -13.78 30.19 -5.59
C SER A 142 -13.01 30.91 -6.69
N TYR A 143 -13.49 30.80 -7.92
CA TYR A 143 -12.95 31.41 -9.12
C TYR A 143 -13.99 32.33 -9.73
N GLU A 144 -13.61 33.59 -9.97
CA GLU A 144 -14.40 34.50 -10.78
C GLU A 144 -13.98 34.33 -12.25
N ILE A 145 -14.86 33.74 -13.05
CA ILE A 145 -14.68 33.65 -14.50
C ILE A 145 -15.30 34.91 -15.12
N LYS A 146 -14.60 35.50 -16.08
CA LYS A 146 -15.06 36.68 -16.83
C LYS A 146 -15.04 36.37 -18.32
N ALA A 147 -16.16 36.57 -19.00
CA ALA A 147 -16.29 36.52 -20.45
C ALA A 147 -16.46 37.94 -21.00
N SER A 148 -15.76 38.29 -22.08
CA SER A 148 -15.85 39.64 -22.68
C SER A 148 -15.89 39.59 -24.22
N ASN A 149 -16.52 40.61 -24.80
CA ASN A 149 -16.37 41.01 -26.19
C ASN A 149 -16.27 42.54 -26.31
N ALA A 150 -16.34 43.09 -27.51
CA ALA A 150 -16.25 44.54 -27.75
C ALA A 150 -17.40 45.34 -27.13
N ILE A 151 -18.54 44.69 -26.84
CA ILE A 151 -19.78 45.32 -26.37
C ILE A 151 -19.86 45.33 -24.84
N GLY A 152 -19.31 44.32 -24.17
CA GLY A 152 -19.32 44.27 -22.72
C GLY A 152 -18.69 43.01 -22.13
N ASN A 153 -18.92 42.81 -20.83
CA ASN A 153 -18.44 41.65 -20.11
C ASN A 153 -19.49 41.15 -19.10
N SER A 154 -19.41 39.87 -18.77
CA SER A 154 -20.15 39.24 -17.69
C SER A 154 -19.20 38.44 -16.81
N LYS A 155 -19.65 38.13 -15.59
CA LYS A 155 -18.87 37.40 -14.59
C LYS A 155 -19.73 36.33 -13.93
N GLU A 156 -19.10 35.23 -13.57
CA GLU A 156 -19.71 34.16 -12.81
C GLU A 156 -18.70 33.56 -11.82
N THR A 157 -19.17 33.20 -10.64
CA THR A 157 -18.36 32.54 -9.63
C THR A 157 -18.62 31.05 -9.63
N ILE A 158 -17.55 30.27 -9.81
CA ILE A 158 -17.58 28.82 -9.65
C ILE A 158 -16.69 28.43 -8.46
N ASN A 159 -16.99 27.29 -7.85
CA ASN A 159 -16.12 26.72 -6.82
C ASN A 159 -15.52 25.42 -7.34
N ILE A 160 -14.21 25.26 -7.19
CA ILE A 160 -13.48 24.05 -7.62
C ILE A 160 -12.72 23.47 -6.42
N THR A 161 -12.89 22.18 -6.24
CA THR A 161 -12.12 21.33 -5.33
C THR A 161 -11.38 20.28 -6.14
N VAL A 162 -10.09 20.07 -5.86
CA VAL A 162 -9.31 18.96 -6.42
C VAL A 162 -8.83 18.10 -5.27
N SER A 163 -9.20 16.81 -5.27
CA SER A 163 -8.86 15.88 -4.20
C SER A 163 -8.05 14.69 -4.72
N GLN A 164 -6.96 14.38 -4.03
CA GLN A 164 -6.21 13.15 -4.20
C GLN A 164 -6.98 11.97 -3.60
N THR A 165 -7.16 10.90 -4.36
CA THR A 165 -7.64 9.61 -3.80
C THR A 165 -6.58 9.07 -2.86
N THR A 166 -6.98 8.74 -1.63
CA THR A 166 -6.11 8.10 -0.63
C THR A 166 -6.74 6.82 -0.10
N TYR A 167 -5.90 5.94 0.46
CA TYR A 167 -6.28 4.64 1.00
C TYR A 167 -5.78 4.47 2.43
N THR A 168 -6.53 3.75 3.25
CA THR A 168 -6.11 3.40 4.62
C THR A 168 -5.09 2.27 4.60
N ILE A 169 -4.20 2.24 5.58
CA ILE A 169 -3.25 1.14 5.79
C ILE A 169 -3.54 0.49 7.14
N GLY A 170 -3.80 -0.80 7.14
CA GLY A 170 -4.04 -1.57 8.34
C GLY A 170 -3.86 -3.06 8.10
N GLY A 171 -4.17 -3.83 9.14
CA GLY A 171 -3.95 -5.26 9.13
C GLY A 171 -4.44 -5.96 10.38
N THR A 172 -4.22 -7.27 10.39
CA THR A 172 -4.50 -8.15 11.53
C THR A 172 -3.25 -8.33 12.38
N LEU A 173 -3.45 -8.51 13.67
CA LEU A 173 -2.41 -8.73 14.66
C LEU A 173 -2.77 -9.91 15.56
N THR A 174 -1.80 -10.77 15.84
CA THR A 174 -1.96 -11.90 16.77
C THR A 174 -0.81 -11.96 17.77
N GLY A 175 -1.10 -12.38 19.00
CA GLY A 175 -0.09 -12.68 20.02
C GLY A 175 0.54 -11.48 20.72
N LEU A 176 0.01 -10.26 20.53
CA LEU A 176 0.49 -9.08 21.26
C LEU A 176 -0.08 -9.08 22.69
N THR A 177 0.67 -9.65 23.63
CA THR A 177 0.29 -9.73 25.05
C THR A 177 0.98 -8.69 25.94
N ALA A 178 1.97 -7.97 25.41
CA ALA A 178 2.73 -6.95 26.12
C ALA A 178 2.60 -5.57 25.42
N PRO A 179 2.59 -4.45 26.17
CA PRO A 179 2.58 -3.11 25.60
C PRO A 179 3.96 -2.73 25.02
N GLY A 180 4.02 -1.64 24.25
CA GLY A 180 5.28 -1.05 23.77
C GLY A 180 5.63 -1.37 22.32
N LEU A 181 4.76 -2.07 21.59
CA LEU A 181 4.90 -2.23 20.15
C LEU A 181 4.69 -0.87 19.45
N VAL A 182 5.64 -0.50 18.59
CA VAL A 182 5.49 0.64 17.67
C VAL A 182 5.76 0.16 16.25
N LEU A 183 4.77 0.35 15.37
CA LEU A 183 4.89 0.15 13.94
C LEU A 183 5.23 1.48 13.27
N GLN A 184 5.92 1.43 12.14
CA GLN A 184 6.26 2.61 11.36
C GLN A 184 5.94 2.35 9.90
N ASN A 185 5.26 3.30 9.25
CA ASN A 185 5.06 3.30 7.81
C ASN A 185 5.93 4.38 7.16
N ASN A 186 6.64 4.01 6.08
CA ASN A 186 7.45 4.91 5.24
C ASN A 186 8.40 5.82 6.03
N SER A 187 8.97 5.31 7.12
CA SER A 187 9.95 6.01 7.98
C SER A 187 9.47 7.28 8.68
N GLY A 188 8.15 7.47 8.89
CA GLY A 188 7.66 8.65 9.60
C GLY A 188 6.25 8.61 10.19
N ASP A 189 5.38 7.70 9.72
CA ASP A 189 4.04 7.53 10.29
C ASP A 189 4.07 6.42 11.34
N ASP A 190 4.37 6.81 12.57
CA ASP A 190 4.55 5.89 13.70
C ASP A 190 3.21 5.61 14.40
N LEU A 191 2.94 4.33 14.66
CA LEU A 191 1.72 3.83 15.30
C LEU A 191 2.07 2.99 16.52
N ALA A 192 1.78 3.52 17.71
CA ALA A 192 1.81 2.75 18.94
C ALA A 192 0.58 1.81 19.00
N VAL A 193 0.81 0.52 19.21
CA VAL A 193 -0.27 -0.48 19.26
C VAL A 193 -0.44 -0.97 20.70
N SER A 194 -1.68 -0.92 21.20
CA SER A 194 -2.01 -1.36 22.56
C SER A 194 -1.94 -2.88 22.70
N SER A 195 -1.53 -3.36 23.88
CA SER A 195 -1.59 -4.79 24.22
C SER A 195 -3.01 -5.35 24.05
N GLY A 196 -3.12 -6.59 23.57
CA GLY A 196 -4.39 -7.27 23.33
C GLY A 196 -5.09 -6.89 22.02
N ALA A 197 -4.55 -5.96 21.23
CA ALA A 197 -5.11 -5.59 19.94
C ALA A 197 -5.08 -6.76 18.95
N SER A 198 -6.19 -6.95 18.21
CA SER A 198 -6.31 -7.94 17.12
C SER A 198 -6.16 -7.33 15.73
N THR A 199 -6.18 -6.00 15.63
CA THR A 199 -6.06 -5.23 14.38
C THR A 199 -5.32 -3.92 14.64
N PHE A 200 -4.73 -3.36 13.59
CA PHE A 200 -4.13 -2.02 13.63
C PHE A 200 -4.49 -1.25 12.37
N THR A 201 -4.48 0.08 12.46
CA THR A 201 -4.69 0.97 11.31
C THR A 201 -3.91 2.25 11.55
N PHE A 202 -3.12 2.66 10.57
CA PHE A 202 -2.40 3.93 10.59
C PHE A 202 -3.36 5.10 10.42
N SER A 203 -3.09 6.22 11.09
CA SER A 203 -3.91 7.44 10.97
C SER A 203 -3.68 8.16 9.64
N SER A 204 -2.48 8.07 9.08
CA SER A 204 -2.17 8.70 7.80
C SER A 204 -2.58 7.80 6.63
N SER A 205 -3.47 8.31 5.78
CA SER A 205 -3.81 7.66 4.53
C SER A 205 -2.70 7.83 3.49
N ILE A 206 -2.53 6.84 2.61
CA ILE A 206 -1.55 6.88 1.53
C ILE A 206 -2.21 7.24 0.19
N ALA A 207 -1.56 8.06 -0.62
CA ALA A 207 -2.07 8.42 -1.95
C ALA A 207 -2.17 7.20 -2.88
N SER A 208 -3.19 7.18 -3.74
CA SER A 208 -3.34 6.16 -4.78
C SER A 208 -2.08 6.08 -5.66
N GLY A 209 -1.58 4.86 -5.88
CA GLY A 209 -0.35 4.60 -6.63
C GLY A 209 0.95 4.81 -5.85
N ALA A 210 0.90 5.31 -4.60
CA ALA A 210 2.09 5.45 -3.76
C ALA A 210 2.45 4.12 -3.06
N ASN A 211 3.72 3.97 -2.71
CA ASN A 211 4.22 2.78 -2.03
C ASN A 211 4.12 2.91 -0.51
N TYR A 212 3.75 1.83 0.16
CA TYR A 212 3.82 1.69 1.61
C TYR A 212 4.93 0.71 1.99
N SER A 213 5.51 0.92 3.17
CA SER A 213 6.53 0.08 3.78
C SER A 213 6.36 0.14 5.29
N VAL A 214 5.61 -0.81 5.82
CA VAL A 214 5.34 -1.01 7.24
C VAL A 214 6.44 -1.88 7.84
N THR A 215 7.09 -1.36 8.87
CA THR A 215 8.14 -2.02 9.65
C THR A 215 7.81 -1.98 11.14
N VAL A 216 8.43 -2.88 11.91
CA VAL A 216 8.41 -2.79 13.37
C VAL A 216 9.52 -1.84 13.79
N GLN A 217 9.15 -0.67 14.30
CA GLN A 217 10.11 0.32 14.80
C GLN A 217 10.60 -0.07 16.20
N THR A 218 9.69 -0.49 17.08
CA THR A 218 10.00 -0.90 18.45
C THR A 218 9.31 -2.22 18.77
N GLN A 219 10.10 -3.23 19.15
CA GLN A 219 9.59 -4.51 19.63
C GLN A 219 9.08 -4.38 21.08
N PRO A 220 7.90 -4.95 21.41
CA PRO A 220 7.43 -4.98 22.80
C PRO A 220 8.30 -5.90 23.67
N PRO A 221 8.49 -5.60 24.97
CA PRO A 221 9.27 -6.45 25.87
C PRO A 221 8.73 -7.88 25.96
N GLY A 222 9.62 -8.88 25.89
CA GLY A 222 9.25 -10.29 26.02
C GLY A 222 8.61 -10.92 24.77
N LEU A 223 8.50 -10.17 23.67
CA LEU A 223 7.90 -10.62 22.42
C LEU A 223 8.75 -10.20 21.22
N TYR A 224 8.56 -10.90 20.11
CA TYR A 224 9.06 -10.51 18.80
C TYR A 224 7.93 -10.58 17.80
N CYS A 225 7.60 -9.43 17.21
CA CYS A 225 6.57 -9.27 16.21
C CYS A 225 7.20 -9.26 14.82
N SER A 226 6.68 -10.10 13.92
CA SER A 226 7.09 -10.18 12.51
C SER A 226 5.94 -9.81 11.58
N ILE A 227 6.27 -9.14 10.47
CA ILE A 227 5.30 -8.63 9.49
C ILE A 227 5.34 -9.48 8.23
N THR A 228 4.16 -9.85 7.74
CA THR A 228 3.93 -10.39 6.39
C THR A 228 3.12 -9.39 5.57
N ASN A 229 3.43 -9.27 4.27
CA ASN A 229 2.82 -8.29 3.35
C ASN A 229 3.00 -6.82 3.78
N GLY A 230 4.09 -6.51 4.49
CA GLY A 230 4.37 -5.17 5.02
C GLY A 230 4.68 -4.10 3.98
N ASN A 231 4.88 -4.45 2.71
CA ASN A 231 5.16 -3.50 1.64
C ASN A 231 4.30 -3.73 0.41
N GLY A 232 4.14 -2.70 -0.42
CA GLY A 232 3.37 -2.76 -1.65
C GLY A 232 2.98 -1.36 -2.17
N THR A 233 2.08 -1.33 -3.15
CA THR A 233 1.53 -0.10 -3.74
C THR A 233 0.05 0.03 -3.40
N ALA A 234 -0.38 1.22 -3.00
CA ALA A 234 -1.74 1.48 -2.56
C ALA A 234 -2.67 1.75 -3.76
N ASN A 235 -3.46 0.74 -4.13
CA ASN A 235 -4.51 0.85 -5.16
C ASN A 235 -5.93 0.64 -4.61
N ALA A 236 -6.02 0.31 -3.32
CA ALA A 236 -7.23 0.14 -2.52
C ALA A 236 -6.85 0.23 -1.04
N ASN A 237 -7.83 0.20 -0.14
CA ASN A 237 -7.57 0.08 1.30
C ASN A 237 -6.77 -1.19 1.61
N ILE A 238 -5.62 -1.02 2.25
CA ILE A 238 -4.71 -2.11 2.58
C ILE A 238 -5.15 -2.70 3.91
N THR A 239 -5.56 -3.97 3.88
CA THR A 239 -6.00 -4.76 5.04
C THR A 239 -5.27 -6.09 5.16
N SER A 240 -4.39 -6.40 4.21
CA SER A 240 -3.70 -7.68 4.03
C SER A 240 -2.41 -7.82 4.84
N ILE A 241 -2.01 -6.77 5.57
CA ILE A 241 -0.81 -6.82 6.41
C ILE A 241 -1.12 -7.73 7.61
N ALA A 242 -0.28 -8.73 7.81
CA ALA A 242 -0.40 -9.64 8.95
C ALA A 242 0.80 -9.47 9.87
N LEU A 243 0.53 -9.23 11.15
CA LEU A 243 1.54 -9.10 12.19
C LEU A 243 1.38 -10.24 13.20
N ALA A 244 2.45 -11.01 13.41
CA ALA A 244 2.47 -12.11 14.37
C ALA A 244 3.53 -11.85 15.44
N CYS A 245 3.10 -11.67 16.69
CA CYS A 245 3.96 -11.56 17.86
C CYS A 245 4.05 -12.90 18.58
N VAL A 246 5.26 -13.31 18.87
CA VAL A 246 5.55 -14.55 19.59
C VAL A 246 6.51 -14.29 20.74
N PHE A 247 6.58 -15.21 21.70
CA PHE A 247 7.46 -15.08 22.85
C PHE A 247 8.92 -14.95 22.43
N ALA A 248 9.63 -13.97 22.99
CA ALA A 248 11.02 -13.74 22.70
C ALA A 248 11.80 -13.22 23.91
N ILE A 249 13.10 -13.52 23.92
CA ILE A 249 14.05 -13.04 24.93
C ILE A 249 15.24 -12.50 24.19
N THR A 250 15.47 -11.20 24.36
CA THR A 250 16.66 -10.53 23.85
C THR A 250 17.79 -10.63 24.86
N ARG A 251 18.95 -11.08 24.38
CA ARG A 251 20.22 -11.09 25.12
C ARG A 251 21.22 -10.22 24.38
N ASN A 252 22.33 -9.91 25.03
CA ASN A 252 23.38 -9.04 24.46
C ASN A 252 23.96 -9.58 23.14
N TRP A 253 23.87 -10.89 22.90
CA TRP A 253 24.40 -11.56 21.69
C TRP A 253 23.33 -11.97 20.67
N GLY A 254 22.04 -11.77 20.96
CA GLY A 254 20.98 -12.13 20.03
C GLY A 254 19.61 -12.28 20.68
N THR A 255 18.58 -12.36 19.85
CA THR A 255 17.19 -12.55 20.24
C THR A 255 16.76 -13.97 19.97
N PHE A 256 16.30 -14.66 21.01
CA PHE A 256 15.66 -15.97 20.88
C PHE A 256 14.17 -15.78 20.70
N VAL A 257 13.60 -16.44 19.71
CA VAL A 257 12.20 -16.36 19.32
C VAL A 257 11.63 -17.77 19.35
N ASP A 258 10.54 -17.94 20.09
CA ASP A 258 9.73 -19.15 20.04
C ASP A 258 8.82 -19.08 18.81
N ASN A 259 9.06 -19.90 17.79
CA ASN A 259 8.23 -19.89 16.59
C ASN A 259 6.85 -20.53 16.83
N ASN A 260 6.64 -21.16 18.01
CA ASN A 260 5.43 -21.90 18.33
C ASN A 260 5.07 -23.00 17.30
N ASP A 261 6.10 -23.57 16.66
CA ASP A 261 6.04 -24.64 15.65
C ASP A 261 6.96 -25.84 16.01
N GLY A 262 7.38 -25.90 17.28
CA GLY A 262 8.37 -26.86 17.75
C GLY A 262 9.82 -26.46 17.45
N THR A 263 10.07 -25.23 17.00
CA THR A 263 11.41 -24.66 16.84
C THR A 263 11.61 -23.37 17.62
N VAL A 264 12.88 -23.07 17.91
CA VAL A 264 13.33 -21.84 18.54
C VAL A 264 14.36 -21.20 17.63
N LYS A 265 14.06 -20.01 17.13
CA LYS A 265 14.93 -19.26 16.24
C LYS A 265 15.83 -18.33 17.04
N LEU A 266 17.13 -18.36 16.79
CA LEU A 266 18.07 -17.36 17.26
C LEU A 266 18.33 -16.38 16.13
N MET A 267 18.01 -15.11 16.36
CA MET A 267 18.40 -14.00 15.52
C MET A 267 19.61 -13.33 16.19
N GLY A 268 20.81 -13.66 15.72
CA GLY A 268 22.05 -13.11 16.26
C GLY A 268 22.17 -11.62 15.93
N ASN A 269 22.85 -10.89 16.82
CA ASN A 269 23.51 -9.65 16.39
C ASN A 269 24.80 -10.04 15.67
N ALA A 270 25.14 -9.34 14.56
CA ALA A 270 26.43 -9.53 13.91
C ALA A 270 27.56 -9.32 14.94
N GLY A 271 28.36 -10.35 15.18
CA GLY A 271 29.36 -10.29 16.24
C GLY A 271 30.11 -11.58 16.46
N THR A 272 31.13 -11.49 17.32
CA THR A 272 32.03 -12.59 17.61
C THR A 272 31.66 -13.24 18.94
N PHE A 273 31.21 -14.49 18.93
CA PHE A 273 31.05 -15.29 20.15
C PHE A 273 32.11 -16.40 20.15
N GLY A 274 33.00 -16.39 21.15
CA GLY A 274 34.08 -17.38 21.26
C GLY A 274 35.07 -17.38 20.08
N GLY A 275 35.31 -16.22 19.46
CA GLY A 275 36.18 -16.09 18.28
C GLY A 275 35.51 -16.44 16.94
N GLN A 276 34.26 -16.90 16.94
CA GLN A 276 33.47 -17.18 15.73
C GLN A 276 32.58 -15.98 15.40
N VAL A 277 32.66 -15.49 14.16
CA VAL A 277 31.76 -14.46 13.63
C VAL A 277 30.45 -15.14 13.27
N TYR A 278 29.38 -14.77 13.94
CA TYR A 278 28.04 -15.12 13.52
C TYR A 278 27.55 -13.97 12.63
N THR A 279 27.40 -14.26 11.34
CA THR A 279 26.64 -13.41 10.41
C THR A 279 25.18 -13.38 10.86
N ALA A 280 24.36 -12.49 10.30
CA ALA A 280 22.92 -12.43 10.61
C ALA A 280 22.12 -13.67 10.13
N GLU A 281 22.78 -14.82 9.98
CA GLU A 281 22.17 -16.12 9.79
C GLU A 281 21.46 -16.56 11.07
N THR A 282 20.22 -17.01 10.90
CA THR A 282 19.39 -17.37 12.03
C THR A 282 19.48 -18.87 12.29
N LEU A 283 20.14 -19.26 13.38
CA LEU A 283 20.12 -20.65 13.82
C LEU A 283 18.71 -21.02 14.27
N THR A 284 18.20 -22.14 13.79
CA THR A 284 16.90 -22.69 14.20
C THR A 284 17.15 -23.97 14.97
N TRP A 285 16.74 -23.97 16.23
CA TRP A 285 16.90 -25.12 17.12
C TRP A 285 15.62 -25.91 17.17
N MET A 286 15.72 -27.24 17.15
CA MET A 286 14.57 -28.06 17.57
C MET A 286 14.27 -27.77 19.04
N LYS A 287 12.99 -27.59 19.36
CA LYS A 287 12.54 -27.39 20.74
C LYS A 287 12.70 -28.67 21.56
N CYS A 288 12.36 -29.81 20.99
CA CYS A 288 12.48 -31.10 21.64
C CYS A 288 13.77 -31.80 21.26
N ILE A 289 14.24 -32.68 22.15
CA ILE A 289 15.49 -33.43 21.96
C ILE A 289 15.18 -34.82 21.41
N HIS A 290 16.21 -35.54 20.98
CA HIS A 290 16.02 -36.89 20.43
C HIS A 290 15.22 -37.79 21.38
N GLY A 291 14.19 -38.45 20.85
CA GLY A 291 13.23 -39.27 21.59
C GLY A 291 11.96 -38.54 22.06
N GLN A 292 11.95 -37.21 22.07
CA GLN A 292 10.80 -36.41 22.46
C GLN A 292 9.96 -35.94 21.26
N VAL A 293 8.69 -35.62 21.51
CA VAL A 293 7.71 -35.10 20.55
C VAL A 293 7.20 -33.75 21.04
N TRP A 294 7.14 -32.76 20.14
CA TRP A 294 6.57 -31.45 20.45
C TRP A 294 5.05 -31.52 20.50
N ASN A 295 4.47 -30.93 21.55
CA ASN A 295 3.04 -30.77 21.71
C ASN A 295 2.63 -29.32 21.37
N SER A 296 1.87 -29.15 20.30
CA SER A 296 1.42 -27.83 19.85
C SER A 296 0.39 -27.16 20.77
N GLY A 297 -0.32 -27.92 21.61
CA GLY A 297 -1.33 -27.39 22.51
C GLY A 297 -0.74 -26.69 23.75
N THR A 298 0.37 -27.23 24.26
CA THR A 298 1.09 -26.72 25.45
C THR A 298 2.41 -26.03 25.09
N ASN A 299 2.80 -26.10 23.82
CA ASN A 299 4.08 -25.60 23.30
C ASN A 299 5.32 -26.16 24.04
N ASP A 300 5.22 -27.43 24.45
CA ASP A 300 6.24 -28.12 25.21
C ASP A 300 6.65 -29.48 24.64
N CYS A 301 7.63 -30.10 25.28
CA CYS A 301 8.11 -31.41 24.88
C CYS A 301 7.44 -32.50 25.72
N THR A 302 6.98 -33.52 25.04
CA THR A 302 6.35 -34.70 25.62
C THR A 302 7.05 -35.95 25.09
N GLY A 303 6.76 -37.09 25.70
CA GLY A 303 7.20 -38.38 25.18
C GLY A 303 6.23 -39.47 25.55
N THR A 304 6.41 -40.65 24.97
CA THR A 304 5.52 -41.80 25.12
C THR A 304 5.56 -42.47 26.51
N GLY A 305 6.42 -41.99 27.43
CA GLY A 305 6.64 -42.60 28.75
C GLY A 305 6.25 -41.71 29.93
N SER A 306 5.72 -42.32 30.99
CA SER A 306 5.59 -41.72 32.32
C SER A 306 6.95 -41.76 33.03
N GLY A 307 7.64 -40.63 33.17
CA GLY A 307 8.93 -40.54 33.87
C GLY A 307 9.61 -39.19 33.72
N PRO A 308 10.72 -38.93 34.45
CA PRO A 308 11.40 -37.62 34.46
C PRO A 308 12.11 -37.28 33.14
N THR A 309 12.16 -38.23 32.19
CA THR A 309 12.84 -38.07 30.91
C THR A 309 11.93 -37.58 29.78
N TYR A 310 10.60 -37.58 29.98
CA TYR A 310 9.62 -37.18 28.95
C TYR A 310 9.90 -37.82 27.57
N GLY A 311 10.34 -39.09 27.55
CA GLY A 311 10.71 -39.82 26.33
C GLY A 311 12.07 -39.49 25.72
N ALA A 312 12.88 -38.62 26.32
CA ALA A 312 14.23 -38.34 25.85
C ALA A 312 15.11 -39.60 25.83
N ILE A 313 15.86 -39.78 24.74
CA ILE A 313 16.74 -40.93 24.50
C ILE A 313 18.19 -40.45 24.43
N THR A 314 19.07 -41.15 25.11
CA THR A 314 20.52 -40.99 24.93
C THR A 314 21.01 -41.87 23.80
N THR A 315 22.00 -41.39 23.05
CA THR A 315 22.58 -42.11 21.92
C THR A 315 24.10 -41.96 21.92
N PRO A 316 24.86 -42.98 21.49
CA PRO A 316 26.29 -42.82 21.28
C PRO A 316 26.59 -41.78 20.20
N TYR A 317 27.71 -41.06 20.37
CA TYR A 317 28.28 -40.24 19.30
C TYR A 317 28.69 -41.14 18.12
N CYS A 318 29.25 -42.31 18.43
CA CYS A 318 29.73 -43.30 17.47
C CYS A 318 29.54 -44.70 18.04
N SER A 319 29.23 -45.69 17.20
CA SER A 319 29.11 -47.09 17.66
C SER A 319 30.41 -47.64 18.25
N ILE A 320 31.57 -47.14 17.79
CA ILE A 320 32.90 -47.50 18.27
C ILE A 320 33.62 -46.22 18.69
N ALA A 321 34.44 -46.29 19.74
CA ALA A 321 35.21 -45.13 20.20
C ALA A 321 36.42 -44.84 19.29
N ASP A 322 36.18 -44.47 18.04
CA ASP A 322 37.20 -44.15 17.02
C ASP A 322 36.74 -42.97 16.11
N GLU A 323 37.42 -42.74 14.98
CA GLU A 323 37.05 -41.70 14.01
C GLU A 323 36.12 -42.19 12.88
N SER A 324 35.62 -43.43 12.95
CA SER A 324 34.89 -44.05 11.84
C SER A 324 33.65 -43.28 11.42
N CYS A 325 32.96 -42.60 12.35
CA CYS A 325 31.76 -41.79 12.13
C CYS A 325 32.00 -40.31 11.81
N ASN A 326 33.26 -39.88 11.69
CA ASN A 326 33.60 -38.50 11.38
C ASN A 326 33.89 -38.34 9.88
N ASP A 327 33.70 -37.11 9.38
CA ASP A 327 34.26 -36.71 8.10
C ASP A 327 35.78 -36.90 8.06
N VAL A 328 36.24 -37.49 6.96
CA VAL A 328 37.66 -37.61 6.65
C VAL A 328 38.24 -36.21 6.45
N GLY A 329 39.11 -35.77 7.37
CA GLY A 329 39.85 -34.51 7.27
C GLY A 329 39.30 -33.33 8.09
N THR A 330 37.98 -33.21 8.27
CA THR A 330 37.40 -32.09 9.05
C THR A 330 37.20 -32.43 10.53
N LYS A 331 37.20 -33.72 10.89
CA LYS A 331 36.88 -34.24 12.25
C LYS A 331 35.49 -33.81 12.77
N LEU A 332 34.63 -33.34 11.86
CA LEU A 332 33.22 -33.03 12.12
C LEU A 332 32.39 -34.31 12.03
N LEU A 333 31.31 -34.35 12.79
CA LEU A 333 30.31 -35.40 12.66
C LEU A 333 29.52 -35.19 11.34
N ASN A 334 29.71 -36.05 10.35
CA ASN A 334 29.03 -35.93 9.04
C ASN A 334 28.57 -37.28 8.45
N GLY A 335 28.34 -38.28 9.30
CA GLY A 335 27.49 -39.42 8.90
C GLY A 335 28.13 -40.47 7.99
N THR A 336 29.44 -40.46 7.74
CA THR A 336 30.10 -41.65 7.18
C THR A 336 30.15 -42.72 8.27
N GLY A 337 29.17 -43.62 8.40
CA GLY A 337 29.15 -44.69 9.42
C GLY A 337 28.07 -44.56 10.50
N THR A 338 27.88 -45.60 11.31
CA THR A 338 26.78 -45.75 12.29
C THR A 338 26.94 -44.84 13.52
N SER A 339 26.79 -43.53 13.33
CA SER A 339 26.63 -42.57 14.43
C SER A 339 25.16 -42.44 14.80
N GLY A 340 24.81 -42.79 16.04
CA GLY A 340 23.46 -42.56 16.54
C GLY A 340 23.15 -41.07 16.73
N ALA A 341 24.13 -40.26 17.13
CA ALA A 341 23.96 -38.82 17.26
C ALA A 341 23.72 -38.11 15.92
N TRP A 342 24.42 -38.50 14.86
CA TRP A 342 24.17 -38.00 13.51
C TRP A 342 22.80 -38.45 13.01
N SER A 343 22.49 -39.75 13.16
CA SER A 343 21.22 -40.34 12.71
C SER A 343 20.02 -39.66 13.37
N ALA A 344 20.14 -39.24 14.63
CA ALA A 344 19.11 -38.49 15.34
C ALA A 344 18.72 -37.20 14.61
N CYS A 345 19.70 -36.43 14.09
CA CYS A 345 19.41 -35.21 13.35
C CYS A 345 19.09 -35.46 11.88
N GLU A 346 19.70 -36.47 11.26
CA GLU A 346 19.41 -36.84 9.87
C GLU A 346 17.96 -37.32 9.69
N SER A 347 17.39 -37.97 10.71
CA SER A 347 15.97 -38.35 10.69
C SER A 347 15.03 -37.15 10.51
N LEU A 348 15.44 -35.96 10.95
CA LEU A 348 14.66 -34.73 10.77
C LEU A 348 14.74 -34.19 9.34
N ASN A 349 15.84 -34.47 8.62
CA ASN A 349 16.04 -34.07 7.22
C ASN A 349 15.22 -34.94 6.27
N THR A 350 15.12 -36.23 6.59
CA THR A 350 14.39 -37.22 5.79
C THR A 350 12.90 -37.32 6.14
N ALA A 351 12.47 -36.65 7.22
CA ALA A 351 11.07 -36.56 7.62
C ALA A 351 10.17 -35.96 6.51
N ASN A 352 8.85 -36.18 6.63
CA ASN A 352 7.84 -35.61 5.73
C ASN A 352 8.12 -35.88 4.24
N ALA A 353 8.44 -37.13 3.91
CA ALA A 353 8.81 -37.55 2.55
C ALA A 353 9.98 -36.75 1.95
N GLY A 354 10.96 -36.39 2.78
CA GLY A 354 12.15 -35.63 2.37
C GLY A 354 11.95 -34.11 2.32
N ALA A 355 10.78 -33.58 2.67
CA ALA A 355 10.59 -32.14 2.89
C ALA A 355 11.26 -31.64 4.19
N GLY A 356 11.68 -32.58 5.04
CA GLY A 356 12.31 -32.31 6.31
C GLY A 356 11.33 -31.77 7.36
N THR A 357 11.85 -31.47 8.53
CA THR A 357 11.07 -30.99 9.69
C THR A 357 10.99 -29.47 9.67
N ASN A 358 9.79 -28.89 9.80
CA ASN A 358 9.54 -27.45 9.75
C ASN A 358 10.11 -26.77 8.49
N GLY A 359 10.01 -27.45 7.34
CA GLY A 359 10.48 -26.98 6.03
C GLY A 359 12.00 -26.91 5.91
N LYS A 360 12.75 -27.65 6.74
CA LYS A 360 14.21 -27.63 6.81
C LYS A 360 14.79 -29.04 6.64
N THR A 361 15.81 -29.15 5.80
CA THR A 361 16.47 -30.42 5.42
C THR A 361 17.97 -30.43 5.74
N ASN A 362 18.44 -29.49 6.56
CA ASN A 362 19.85 -29.34 6.96
C ASN A 362 20.03 -29.34 8.49
N TRP A 363 19.20 -30.10 9.20
CA TRP A 363 19.35 -30.40 10.61
C TRP A 363 20.63 -31.18 10.85
N ARG A 364 21.43 -30.72 11.81
CA ARG A 364 22.69 -31.33 12.20
C ARG A 364 22.90 -31.27 13.69
N VAL A 365 23.87 -32.05 14.18
CA VAL A 365 24.36 -31.90 15.54
C VAL A 365 25.09 -30.54 15.64
N PRO A 366 24.78 -29.70 16.64
CA PRO A 366 25.43 -28.41 16.83
C PRO A 366 26.89 -28.55 17.24
N THR A 367 27.69 -27.56 16.89
CA THR A 367 29.05 -27.40 17.42
C THR A 367 29.00 -27.01 18.90
N LYS A 368 30.13 -27.18 19.60
CA LYS A 368 30.23 -26.75 21.01
C LYS A 368 29.95 -25.25 21.18
N ASN A 369 30.31 -24.42 20.20
CA ASN A 369 30.14 -22.97 20.26
C ASN A 369 28.68 -22.56 20.08
N GLU A 370 27.95 -23.23 19.20
CA GLU A 370 26.51 -22.99 19.03
C GLU A 370 25.73 -23.35 20.30
N PHE A 371 26.06 -24.48 20.94
CA PHE A 371 25.41 -24.86 22.20
C PHE A 371 25.61 -23.84 23.33
N LYS A 372 26.78 -23.20 23.38
CA LYS A 372 27.05 -22.16 24.37
C LYS A 372 26.13 -20.95 24.24
N LEU A 373 25.57 -20.69 23.04
CA LEU A 373 24.58 -19.62 22.85
C LEU A 373 23.31 -19.87 23.67
N LEU A 374 22.99 -21.14 23.95
CA LEU A 374 21.83 -21.54 24.75
C LEU A 374 22.09 -21.46 26.27
N ILE A 375 23.35 -21.30 26.69
CA ILE A 375 23.70 -21.20 28.11
C ILE A 375 23.37 -19.80 28.62
N ALA A 376 22.55 -19.75 29.66
CA ALA A 376 21.95 -18.55 30.18
C ALA A 376 22.29 -18.34 31.66
N CYS A 377 23.29 -17.52 31.99
CA CYS A 377 23.52 -17.15 33.39
C CYS A 377 22.49 -16.11 33.87
N THR A 378 22.04 -16.23 35.11
CA THR A 378 21.02 -15.37 35.76
C THR A 378 21.42 -13.90 35.87
N ASN A 379 22.70 -13.59 35.70
CA ASN A 379 23.29 -12.26 35.81
C ASN A 379 23.71 -11.66 34.45
N THR A 380 23.10 -12.10 33.34
CA THR A 380 23.35 -11.61 31.96
C THR A 380 24.79 -11.81 31.44
N THR A 381 25.66 -12.50 32.18
CA THR A 381 27.06 -12.69 31.78
C THR A 381 27.16 -13.71 30.65
N VAL A 382 27.87 -13.33 29.59
CA VAL A 382 28.20 -14.22 28.47
C VAL A 382 29.35 -15.13 28.89
N ILE A 383 29.20 -16.46 28.80
CA ILE A 383 30.34 -17.37 28.92
C ILE A 383 30.91 -17.65 27.52
N SER A 384 31.87 -16.83 27.11
CA SER A 384 32.48 -16.89 25.76
C SER A 384 33.72 -17.77 25.66
N ASN A 385 34.27 -18.26 26.76
CA ASN A 385 35.46 -19.12 26.80
C ASN A 385 35.10 -20.59 27.11
N ASP A 386 36.03 -21.53 26.86
CA ASP A 386 35.85 -22.97 27.12
C ASP A 386 35.90 -23.36 28.62
N LEU A 387 36.20 -22.42 29.52
CA LEU A 387 36.50 -22.69 30.94
C LEU A 387 35.62 -21.94 31.94
N GLY A 388 34.82 -20.96 31.51
CA GLY A 388 34.01 -20.14 32.42
C GLY A 388 32.82 -20.90 33.00
N THR A 389 32.44 -20.58 34.23
CA THR A 389 31.20 -21.09 34.85
C THR A 389 30.29 -19.90 35.16
N CYS A 390 28.99 -20.13 35.30
CA CYS A 390 28.11 -19.06 35.77
C CYS A 390 28.55 -18.62 37.18
N PRO A 391 28.74 -17.31 37.45
CA PRO A 391 29.18 -16.84 38.76
C PRO A 391 28.21 -17.26 39.88
N GLY A 392 28.74 -17.73 41.01
CA GLY A 392 27.94 -18.06 42.20
C GLY A 392 27.62 -19.53 42.41
N GLY A 393 28.10 -20.44 41.56
CA GLY A 393 28.15 -21.89 41.83
C GLY A 393 26.81 -22.62 42.02
N SER A 394 25.66 -21.94 41.98
CA SER A 394 24.34 -22.57 41.99
C SER A 394 23.77 -22.74 40.58
N PRO A 395 23.10 -23.88 40.33
CA PRO A 395 22.92 -24.44 38.99
C PRO A 395 21.59 -23.95 38.42
N ASN A 396 21.62 -23.00 37.49
CA ASN A 396 20.50 -22.89 36.57
C ASN A 396 20.86 -22.15 35.27
N PRO A 397 21.73 -22.69 34.42
CA PRO A 397 21.66 -22.41 33.00
C PRO A 397 20.69 -23.42 32.42
N ALA A 398 19.42 -23.22 32.71
CA ALA A 398 18.39 -23.99 32.05
C ALA A 398 18.58 -23.74 30.55
N ILE A 399 18.61 -24.84 29.80
CA ILE A 399 17.91 -24.90 28.53
C ILE A 399 16.57 -24.16 28.78
N ASN A 400 16.54 -22.92 28.28
CA ASN A 400 15.73 -21.78 28.72
C ASN A 400 14.21 -22.10 28.79
N SER A 401 13.39 -21.19 29.31
CA SER A 401 11.92 -21.12 29.12
C SER A 401 11.42 -21.45 27.69
N PHE A 402 12.28 -21.36 26.67
CA PHE A 402 12.02 -21.80 25.30
C PHE A 402 11.98 -23.31 25.07
N PHE A 403 12.48 -24.11 26.00
CA PHE A 403 12.65 -25.56 25.85
C PHE A 403 12.03 -26.31 27.05
N PRO A 404 10.74 -26.07 27.34
CA PRO A 404 10.07 -26.70 28.47
C PRO A 404 10.05 -28.23 28.33
N ASN A 405 10.13 -28.92 29.46
CA ASN A 405 10.13 -30.39 29.57
C ASN A 405 11.26 -31.09 28.79
N THR A 406 12.40 -30.41 28.63
CA THR A 406 13.63 -31.01 28.09
C THR A 406 14.65 -31.25 29.20
N ILE A 407 15.58 -32.18 28.98
CA ILE A 407 16.47 -32.67 30.04
C ILE A 407 17.66 -31.73 30.23
N SER A 408 17.86 -31.21 31.44
CA SER A 408 19.07 -30.47 31.79
C SER A 408 20.22 -31.43 32.11
N SER A 409 20.97 -31.83 31.08
CA SER A 409 22.05 -32.82 31.16
C SER A 409 23.17 -32.54 30.14
N THR A 410 23.95 -33.56 29.77
CA THR A 410 25.05 -33.48 28.83
C THR A 410 24.59 -33.79 27.41
N TYR A 411 25.00 -32.94 26.46
CA TYR A 411 24.61 -33.01 25.06
C TYR A 411 25.81 -33.13 24.15
N TRP A 412 25.79 -34.09 23.23
CA TRP A 412 26.84 -34.23 22.23
C TRP A 412 26.96 -32.97 21.37
N SER A 413 28.19 -32.50 21.16
CA SER A 413 28.51 -31.56 20.09
C SER A 413 29.11 -32.29 18.90
N ALA A 414 29.07 -31.71 17.71
CA ALA A 414 29.56 -32.33 16.47
C ALA A 414 31.09 -32.45 16.36
N LEU A 415 31.85 -32.15 17.42
CA LEU A 415 33.30 -32.03 17.38
C LEU A 415 33.98 -33.18 18.12
N THR A 416 34.92 -33.85 17.45
CA THR A 416 35.85 -34.78 18.09
C THR A 416 36.89 -34.03 18.92
N TYR A 417 37.32 -34.64 20.03
CA TYR A 417 38.38 -34.07 20.87
C TYR A 417 39.75 -34.23 20.18
N VAL A 418 40.43 -33.11 19.99
CA VAL A 418 41.71 -33.09 19.25
C VAL A 418 42.80 -33.88 19.97
N GLY A 419 42.78 -33.90 21.31
CA GLY A 419 43.78 -34.62 22.12
C GLY A 419 43.58 -36.14 22.20
N ASN A 420 42.39 -36.65 21.88
CA ASN A 420 42.10 -38.08 21.84
C ASN A 420 40.86 -38.33 20.97
N THR A 421 41.08 -39.01 19.85
CA THR A 421 40.08 -39.23 18.81
C THR A 421 38.97 -40.21 19.20
N ASN A 422 39.16 -40.96 20.29
CA ASN A 422 38.13 -41.82 20.90
C ASN A 422 37.10 -41.01 21.69
N LEU A 423 37.38 -39.72 21.92
CA LEU A 423 36.54 -38.82 22.71
C LEU A 423 35.89 -37.77 21.81
N ALA A 424 34.68 -37.36 22.16
CA ALA A 424 33.98 -36.23 21.54
C ALA A 424 33.61 -35.19 22.58
N TRP A 425 33.50 -33.94 22.15
CA TRP A 425 33.09 -32.84 23.00
C TRP A 425 31.58 -32.88 23.27
N TYR A 426 31.18 -32.60 24.50
CA TYR A 426 29.79 -32.38 24.91
C TYR A 426 29.66 -31.05 25.68
N VAL A 427 28.43 -30.56 25.80
CA VAL A 427 28.09 -29.39 26.62
C VAL A 427 27.17 -29.81 27.76
N GLN A 428 27.44 -29.37 28.99
CA GLN A 428 26.67 -29.72 30.19
C GLN A 428 25.76 -28.57 30.62
N PHE A 429 24.44 -28.81 30.59
CA PHE A 429 23.45 -27.81 31.01
C PHE A 429 23.10 -27.90 32.49
N THR A 430 23.37 -29.02 33.18
CA THR A 430 23.01 -29.20 34.60
C THR A 430 23.62 -28.16 35.53
N THR A 431 24.89 -27.81 35.33
CA THR A 431 25.66 -26.95 36.24
C THR A 431 26.09 -25.64 35.59
N GLY A 432 25.90 -25.49 34.28
CA GLY A 432 26.54 -24.41 33.51
C GLY A 432 28.04 -24.56 33.38
N ALA A 433 28.56 -25.72 33.75
CA ALA A 433 29.95 -26.07 33.52
C ALA A 433 30.17 -26.26 32.03
N GLN A 434 31.21 -25.59 31.54
CA GLN A 434 31.58 -25.56 30.13
C GLN A 434 32.04 -26.94 29.61
N VAL A 435 32.09 -26.97 28.28
CA VAL A 435 32.50 -28.04 27.38
C VAL A 435 33.51 -29.02 28.00
N SER A 436 33.16 -30.29 27.98
CA SER A 436 34.06 -31.39 28.36
C SER A 436 33.95 -32.51 27.34
N TYR A 437 34.70 -33.59 27.51
CA TYR A 437 34.75 -34.70 26.56
C TYR A 437 34.35 -36.01 27.21
N ASN A 438 33.77 -36.91 26.41
CA ASN A 438 33.40 -38.26 26.84
C ASN A 438 33.72 -39.26 25.74
N THR A 439 33.84 -40.53 26.10
CA THR A 439 34.05 -41.63 25.15
C THR A 439 32.90 -41.69 24.16
N LYS A 440 33.19 -41.74 22.86
CA LYS A 440 32.17 -41.66 21.79
C LYS A 440 31.11 -42.77 21.85
N SER A 441 31.45 -43.92 22.42
CA SER A 441 30.54 -45.06 22.61
C SER A 441 29.55 -44.89 23.76
N ASN A 442 29.70 -43.86 24.61
CA ASN A 442 28.77 -43.58 25.70
C ASN A 442 27.51 -42.88 25.19
N GLY A 443 26.35 -43.18 25.76
CA GLY A 443 25.10 -42.51 25.38
C GLY A 443 24.95 -41.14 26.05
N LEU A 444 24.84 -40.06 25.26
CA LEU A 444 24.45 -38.72 25.73
C LEU A 444 23.25 -38.19 24.94
N TYR A 445 22.65 -37.08 25.38
CA TYR A 445 21.50 -36.48 24.69
C TYR A 445 21.91 -35.74 23.42
N VAL A 446 20.96 -35.57 22.50
CA VAL A 446 21.16 -34.88 21.22
C VAL A 446 20.03 -33.89 20.98
N ARG A 447 20.41 -32.66 20.65
CA ARG A 447 19.54 -31.60 20.15
C ARG A 447 20.05 -31.19 18.79
N CYS A 448 19.16 -30.98 17.83
CA CYS A 448 19.54 -30.62 16.47
C CYS A 448 19.37 -29.11 16.25
N VAL A 449 20.23 -28.57 15.39
CA VAL A 449 20.17 -27.20 14.89
C VAL A 449 20.16 -27.24 13.36
N SER A 450 19.45 -26.31 12.75
CA SER A 450 19.47 -26.02 11.33
C SER A 450 19.95 -24.58 11.15
N GLY A 451 20.83 -24.37 10.18
CA GLY A 451 21.45 -23.08 9.90
C GLY A 451 22.89 -23.26 9.44
N GLN A 452 23.22 -22.58 8.35
CA GLN A 452 24.53 -22.27 7.79
C GLN A 452 24.29 -21.38 6.56
#